data_AF-A0A9E0XH19-F1
#
_entry.id   AF-A0A9E0XH19-F1
#
_cell.length_a   1.000
_cell.length_b   1.000
_cell.length_c   1.000
_cell.angle_alpha   90.00
_cell.angle_beta   90.00
_cell.angle_gamma   90.00
#
_symmetry.space_group_name_H-M   'P 1'
#
loop_
_entity.id
_entity.type
_entity.pdbx_description
1 polymer ?
#
loop_
_entity_poly.entity_id
_entity_poly.type
_entity_poly.pdbx_seq_one_letter_code
_entity_poly.pdbx_strand_id
1 'polypeptide(L)'
;MGSMLTLASGNNVLASSATDTLNVRSQPGFAAGTYNGVTYNSAGIATGVVAGTAPSLQGYTTNSNTALGLNTTASTVGSTNTLIGYSAATGAASTANVVIGANATNGIATDNVVIGNSASVASAIGAAYSVAIGSLASCGAGGSAVAIGYQASANLASVALGYAACQNTSNAIGVFIGSGNCQGLATLSVQHSVAIGNNTSAITASNWNVVVGENCLMGADYSIIVGSTNQVQTGHTNALLLGHGITSAAANLIHLGSTTHPYTTSTSATAGGATALPATPNGYLSVYLNGIGVKKIPYYN
;
A
#
# COMPACT_ATOMS: atom_id res chain seq x y z
N MET A 1 -21.79 -9.97 -71.85
CA MET A 1 -20.54 -10.01 -71.05
C MET A 1 -20.63 -8.84 -70.09
N GLY A 2 -20.78 -8.96 -68.78
CA GLY A 2 -20.80 -10.07 -67.85
C GLY A 2 -20.70 -9.36 -66.51
N SER A 3 -21.77 -9.42 -65.71
CA SER A 3 -21.79 -8.91 -64.34
C SER A 3 -20.72 -9.61 -63.51
N MET A 4 -20.02 -8.88 -62.66
CA MET A 4 -19.84 -9.23 -61.24
C MET A 4 -18.95 -8.16 -60.58
N LEU A 5 -19.56 -7.39 -59.68
CA LEU A 5 -18.82 -6.85 -58.55
C LEU A 5 -18.56 -8.03 -57.62
N THR A 6 -17.33 -8.53 -57.63
CA THR A 6 -16.89 -9.56 -56.68
C THR A 6 -16.63 -8.88 -55.34
N LEU A 7 -17.65 -8.85 -54.47
CA LEU A 7 -17.44 -8.62 -53.05
C LEU A 7 -16.82 -9.90 -52.48
N ALA A 8 -15.51 -9.88 -52.25
CA ALA A 8 -14.86 -10.93 -51.49
C ALA A 8 -15.49 -10.96 -50.09
N SER A 9 -16.20 -12.03 -49.79
CA SER A 9 -16.67 -12.36 -48.45
C SER A 9 -15.45 -12.57 -47.55
N GLY A 10 -15.07 -11.52 -46.84
CA GLY A 10 -14.06 -11.51 -45.81
C GLY A 10 -14.26 -10.27 -44.96
N ASN A 11 -15.30 -10.30 -44.12
CA ASN A 11 -15.60 -9.39 -43.01
C ASN A 11 -14.80 -8.07 -43.00
N ASN A 12 -15.25 -7.07 -43.75
CA ASN A 12 -15.19 -5.63 -43.45
C ASN A 12 -15.51 -4.81 -44.71
N VAL A 13 -16.79 -4.69 -45.06
CA VAL A 13 -17.25 -3.69 -46.01
C VAL A 13 -17.39 -2.37 -45.26
N LEU A 14 -16.32 -1.55 -45.24
CA LEU A 14 -16.47 -0.11 -45.09
C LEU A 14 -16.86 0.45 -46.45
N ALA A 15 -18.17 0.63 -46.67
CA ALA A 15 -18.66 1.41 -47.78
C ALA A 15 -18.67 2.89 -47.39
N SER A 16 -17.87 3.72 -48.08
CA SER A 16 -18.19 5.14 -48.26
C SER A 16 -18.31 5.44 -49.75
N SER A 17 -19.39 6.13 -50.15
CA SER A 17 -19.63 6.57 -51.53
C SER A 17 -18.82 7.82 -51.87
N ALA A 18 -18.71 8.12 -53.16
CA ALA A 18 -17.80 9.06 -53.83
C ALA A 18 -17.85 10.57 -53.44
N THR A 19 -18.37 10.93 -52.27
CA THR A 19 -18.18 12.24 -51.62
C THR A 19 -17.26 12.20 -50.40
N ASP A 20 -16.85 11.03 -49.93
CA ASP A 20 -15.95 10.92 -48.77
C ASP A 20 -14.56 10.42 -49.17
N THR A 21 -13.68 11.38 -49.45
CA THR A 21 -12.24 11.13 -49.40
C THR A 21 -11.84 11.00 -47.94
N LEU A 22 -11.83 9.78 -47.39
CA LEU A 22 -11.14 9.52 -46.13
C LEU A 22 -9.63 9.57 -46.40
N ASN A 23 -9.11 10.79 -46.45
CA ASN A 23 -7.69 11.05 -46.53
C ASN A 23 -7.10 10.89 -45.11
N VAL A 24 -6.83 9.65 -44.70
CA VAL A 24 -6.01 9.37 -43.51
C VAL A 24 -4.56 9.71 -43.88
N ARG A 25 -4.27 11.00 -43.98
CA ARG A 25 -2.89 11.48 -44.00
C ARG A 25 -2.26 11.07 -42.67
N SER A 26 -1.18 10.31 -42.77
CA SER A 26 -0.32 9.81 -41.71
C SER A 26 -0.09 10.85 -40.60
N GLN A 27 -0.88 10.75 -39.53
CA GLN A 27 -0.58 11.28 -38.20
C GLN A 27 -0.37 10.06 -37.30
N PRO A 28 0.68 10.01 -36.47
CA PRO A 28 0.94 8.84 -35.65
C PRO A 28 -0.19 8.65 -34.61
N GLY A 29 -0.88 7.50 -34.66
CA GLY A 29 -1.49 6.92 -33.46
C GLY A 29 -3.01 6.98 -33.27
N PHE A 30 -3.85 6.99 -34.32
CA PHE A 30 -5.31 6.95 -34.11
C PHE A 30 -6.07 6.02 -35.06
N ALA A 31 -6.78 5.04 -34.48
CA ALA A 31 -7.84 4.26 -35.14
C ALA A 31 -9.07 4.23 -34.21
N ALA A 32 -10.18 4.84 -34.65
CA ALA A 32 -11.48 4.74 -34.00
C ALA A 32 -12.41 3.85 -34.83
N GLY A 33 -13.08 2.91 -34.16
CA GLY A 33 -14.33 2.35 -34.64
C GLY A 33 -15.42 3.43 -34.56
N THR A 34 -16.21 3.56 -35.61
CA THR A 34 -17.23 4.60 -35.74
C THR A 34 -18.55 4.14 -35.13
N TYR A 35 -19.05 4.85 -34.12
CA TYR A 35 -20.50 5.13 -34.02
C TYR A 35 -20.69 6.57 -33.54
N ASN A 36 -21.33 7.38 -34.38
CA ASN A 36 -21.71 8.77 -34.17
C ASN A 36 -20.57 9.82 -34.00
N GLY A 37 -19.79 10.04 -35.06
CA GLY A 37 -19.26 11.37 -35.39
C GLY A 37 -18.35 12.06 -34.37
N VAL A 38 -17.33 11.38 -33.83
CA VAL A 38 -16.29 12.06 -33.03
C VAL A 38 -14.95 12.05 -33.75
N THR A 39 -14.54 13.22 -34.19
CA THR A 39 -13.18 13.52 -34.68
C THR A 39 -12.30 13.84 -33.47
N TYR A 40 -11.16 13.15 -33.31
CA TYR A 40 -10.21 13.41 -32.22
C TYR A 40 -8.98 14.16 -32.76
N ASN A 41 -8.58 15.24 -32.07
CA ASN A 41 -7.28 15.89 -32.27
C ASN A 41 -6.59 16.13 -30.91
N SER A 42 -5.29 15.78 -30.91
CA SER A 42 -4.19 16.13 -30.02
C SER A 42 -4.29 15.84 -28.51
N ALA A 43 -4.70 14.61 -28.12
CA ALA A 43 -4.22 13.84 -26.94
C ALA A 43 -5.27 12.94 -26.24
N GLY A 44 -6.31 12.44 -26.95
CA GLY A 44 -7.26 11.50 -26.37
C GLY A 44 -7.42 10.24 -27.20
N ILE A 45 -7.08 9.08 -26.65
CA ILE A 45 -7.51 7.78 -27.19
C ILE A 45 -8.64 7.25 -26.30
N ALA A 46 -9.84 7.16 -26.87
CA ALA A 46 -11.00 6.50 -26.30
C ALA A 46 -11.37 5.30 -27.18
N THR A 47 -11.26 4.07 -26.68
CA THR A 47 -11.63 2.85 -27.41
C THR A 47 -12.37 1.86 -26.48
N GLY A 48 -13.59 1.44 -26.84
CA GLY A 48 -14.41 0.49 -26.07
C GLY A 48 -15.83 0.33 -26.61
N VAL A 49 -16.41 -0.88 -26.53
CA VAL A 49 -17.67 -1.28 -27.22
C VAL A 49 -18.95 -0.81 -26.53
N VAL A 50 -18.94 -0.47 -25.24
CA VAL A 50 -20.06 0.21 -24.56
C VAL A 50 -19.48 1.08 -23.44
N ALA A 51 -19.27 2.37 -23.72
CA ALA A 51 -19.20 3.37 -22.64
C ALA A 51 -20.64 3.52 -22.10
N GLY A 52 -21.05 2.63 -21.19
CA GLY A 52 -22.41 2.56 -20.69
C GLY A 52 -22.85 3.89 -20.10
N THR A 53 -23.95 4.42 -20.63
CA THR A 53 -24.43 5.81 -20.44
C THR A 53 -23.38 6.83 -20.82
N ALA A 54 -23.50 7.38 -22.04
CA ALA A 54 -22.82 8.59 -22.42
C ALA A 54 -22.89 9.59 -21.25
N PRO A 55 -21.76 9.98 -20.61
CA PRO A 55 -21.76 11.26 -19.96
C PRO A 55 -22.13 12.24 -21.07
N SER A 56 -23.00 13.20 -20.79
CA SER A 56 -23.25 14.33 -21.69
C SER A 56 -21.97 14.66 -22.46
N LEU A 57 -21.95 14.30 -23.75
CA LEU A 57 -20.82 14.47 -24.66
C LEU A 57 -20.78 15.95 -25.05
N GLN A 58 -20.65 16.80 -24.05
CA GLN A 58 -20.47 18.25 -24.10
C GLN A 58 -19.44 18.59 -23.03
N GLY A 59 -18.26 19.01 -23.46
CA GLY A 59 -17.24 19.54 -22.56
C GLY A 59 -16.13 18.56 -22.18
N TYR A 60 -15.62 17.77 -23.14
CA TYR A 60 -14.19 17.44 -23.09
C TYR A 60 -13.41 18.74 -23.31
N THR A 61 -13.30 19.57 -22.28
CA THR A 61 -12.29 20.64 -22.24
C THR A 61 -10.96 19.93 -22.05
N THR A 62 -10.26 19.77 -23.17
CA THR A 62 -8.97 19.12 -23.39
C THR A 62 -8.03 19.13 -22.19
N ASN A 63 -7.64 17.94 -21.72
CA ASN A 63 -6.43 17.71 -20.94
C ASN A 63 -6.04 16.20 -21.00
N SER A 64 -5.29 15.79 -22.02
CA SER A 64 -4.51 14.51 -22.13
C SER A 64 -5.04 13.24 -21.42
N ASN A 65 -6.33 12.91 -21.54
CA ASN A 65 -6.91 11.71 -20.92
C ASN A 65 -6.90 10.51 -21.89
N THR A 66 -6.51 9.32 -21.40
CA THR A 66 -6.64 8.04 -22.13
C THR A 66 -7.66 7.16 -21.42
N ALA A 67 -8.65 6.61 -22.14
CA ALA A 67 -9.66 5.72 -21.58
C ALA A 67 -9.91 4.51 -22.50
N LEU A 68 -9.59 3.31 -22.03
CA LEU A 68 -9.70 2.06 -22.80
C LEU A 68 -10.49 1.02 -21.99
N GLY A 69 -11.62 0.53 -22.51
CA GLY A 69 -12.38 -0.57 -21.91
C GLY A 69 -13.88 -0.33 -21.77
N LEU A 70 -14.58 -1.34 -21.26
CA LEU A 70 -16.04 -1.35 -21.09
C LEU A 70 -16.43 -0.61 -19.81
N ASN A 71 -17.41 0.30 -19.88
CA ASN A 71 -17.88 1.11 -18.74
C ASN A 71 -16.79 1.91 -18.01
N THR A 72 -15.74 2.34 -18.69
CA THR A 72 -14.72 3.22 -18.10
C THR A 72 -15.25 4.64 -17.98
N THR A 73 -15.05 5.28 -16.83
CA THR A 73 -15.54 6.64 -16.56
C THR A 73 -14.40 7.54 -16.11
N ALA A 74 -13.99 8.45 -16.99
CA ALA A 74 -13.06 9.53 -16.66
C ALA A 74 -13.85 10.81 -16.35
N SER A 75 -13.46 11.52 -15.28
CA SER A 75 -14.03 12.83 -14.96
C SER A 75 -13.75 13.87 -16.05
N THR A 76 -14.76 14.65 -16.41
CA THR A 76 -14.72 15.74 -17.42
C THR A 76 -13.97 16.99 -16.96
N VAL A 77 -13.70 17.14 -15.66
CA VAL A 77 -13.13 18.36 -15.06
C VAL A 77 -11.64 18.19 -14.72
N GLY A 78 -11.07 17.00 -14.95
CA GLY A 78 -9.73 16.62 -14.51
C GLY A 78 -8.72 16.45 -15.65
N SER A 79 -7.49 16.93 -15.45
CA SER A 79 -6.39 16.87 -16.40
C SER A 79 -5.54 15.61 -16.30
N THR A 80 -5.21 14.97 -17.43
CA THR A 80 -4.13 13.96 -17.59
C THR A 80 -4.32 12.61 -16.86
N ASN A 81 -5.44 11.92 -17.05
CA ASN A 81 -5.72 10.61 -16.48
C ASN A 81 -5.56 9.47 -17.50
N THR A 82 -5.08 8.31 -17.06
CA THR A 82 -5.06 7.06 -17.84
C THR A 82 -5.95 6.02 -17.18
N LEU A 83 -7.00 5.58 -17.88
CA LEU A 83 -7.96 4.59 -17.41
C LEU A 83 -7.98 3.39 -18.36
N ILE A 84 -7.74 2.18 -17.85
CA ILE A 84 -7.73 0.95 -18.66
C ILE A 84 -8.43 -0.20 -17.91
N GLY A 85 -9.54 -0.73 -18.42
CA GLY A 85 -10.17 -1.93 -17.85
C GLY A 85 -11.70 -1.95 -17.93
N TYR A 86 -12.31 -2.95 -17.28
CA TYR A 86 -13.76 -3.03 -17.11
C TYR A 86 -14.18 -2.18 -15.90
N SER A 87 -15.10 -1.23 -16.07
CA SER A 87 -15.60 -0.40 -14.96
C SER A 87 -14.50 0.32 -14.17
N ALA A 88 -13.38 0.66 -14.82
CA ALA A 88 -12.33 1.49 -14.23
C ALA A 88 -12.80 2.95 -14.16
N ALA A 89 -12.63 3.59 -12.99
CA ALA A 89 -13.25 4.89 -12.74
C ALA A 89 -12.33 5.86 -11.97
N THR A 90 -12.49 7.16 -12.25
CA THR A 90 -11.99 8.25 -11.41
C THR A 90 -13.14 9.18 -10.99
N GLY A 91 -13.06 9.80 -9.81
CA GLY A 91 -14.05 10.76 -9.32
C GLY A 91 -13.99 12.11 -10.01
N ALA A 92 -15.05 12.91 -9.85
CA ALA A 92 -15.11 14.28 -10.36
C ALA A 92 -13.95 15.14 -9.81
N ALA A 93 -13.29 15.93 -10.67
CA ALA A 93 -12.13 16.79 -10.37
C ALA A 93 -10.78 16.08 -10.10
N SER A 94 -10.65 14.78 -10.40
CA SER A 94 -9.38 14.05 -10.28
C SER A 94 -8.39 14.38 -11.42
N THR A 95 -7.13 14.72 -11.13
CA THR A 95 -6.08 15.01 -12.13
C THR A 95 -4.88 14.06 -11.99
N ALA A 96 -4.17 13.79 -13.09
CA ALA A 96 -2.90 13.06 -13.12
C ALA A 96 -2.93 11.62 -12.56
N ASN A 97 -4.05 10.91 -12.70
CA ASN A 97 -4.19 9.55 -12.15
C ASN A 97 -3.99 8.45 -13.19
N VAL A 98 -3.49 7.29 -12.74
CA VAL A 98 -3.45 6.04 -13.50
C VAL A 98 -4.36 5.03 -12.83
N VAL A 99 -5.38 4.54 -13.54
CA VAL A 99 -6.34 3.54 -13.05
C VAL A 99 -6.43 2.38 -14.02
N ILE A 100 -5.94 1.20 -13.62
CA ILE A 100 -5.85 0.02 -14.49
C ILE A 100 -6.43 -1.20 -13.78
N GLY A 101 -7.46 -1.83 -14.33
CA GLY A 101 -8.02 -3.06 -13.80
C GLY A 101 -9.54 -3.12 -13.84
N ALA A 102 -10.09 -4.29 -13.54
CA ALA A 102 -11.53 -4.46 -13.41
C ALA A 102 -12.02 -3.83 -12.10
N ASN A 103 -13.04 -2.98 -12.15
CA ASN A 103 -13.60 -2.27 -11.00
C ASN A 103 -12.56 -1.48 -10.19
N ALA A 104 -11.44 -1.07 -10.80
CA ALA A 104 -10.44 -0.24 -10.16
C ALA A 104 -10.98 1.19 -10.02
N THR A 105 -10.89 1.77 -8.83
CA THR A 105 -11.49 3.09 -8.56
C THR A 105 -10.51 4.04 -7.91
N ASN A 106 -10.32 5.20 -8.52
CA ASN A 106 -9.76 6.35 -7.84
C ASN A 106 -10.90 7.31 -7.45
N GLY A 107 -10.86 7.85 -6.24
CA GLY A 107 -11.82 8.86 -5.80
C GLY A 107 -11.66 10.22 -6.52
N ILE A 108 -11.98 11.31 -5.83
CA ILE A 108 -11.81 12.68 -6.33
C ILE A 108 -10.36 13.21 -6.23
N ALA A 109 -9.40 12.38 -5.82
CA ALA A 109 -8.03 12.80 -5.53
C ALA A 109 -7.13 12.84 -6.78
N THR A 110 -5.99 13.55 -6.66
CA THR A 110 -5.02 13.75 -7.75
C THR A 110 -3.75 12.94 -7.55
N ASP A 111 -3.01 12.70 -8.65
CA ASP A 111 -1.67 12.10 -8.65
C ASP A 111 -1.60 10.68 -8.05
N ASN A 112 -2.65 9.87 -8.29
CA ASN A 112 -2.73 8.50 -7.76
C ASN A 112 -2.45 7.43 -8.81
N VAL A 113 -1.98 6.28 -8.35
CA VAL A 113 -1.81 5.06 -9.16
C VAL A 113 -2.65 3.94 -8.55
N VAL A 114 -3.62 3.43 -9.30
CA VAL A 114 -4.55 2.37 -8.88
C VAL A 114 -4.51 1.24 -9.90
N ILE A 115 -3.91 0.11 -9.55
CA ILE A 115 -3.70 -1.00 -10.49
C ILE A 115 -4.15 -2.33 -9.86
N GLY A 116 -5.20 -2.95 -10.38
CA GLY A 116 -5.66 -4.28 -9.95
C GLY A 116 -7.17 -4.45 -9.95
N ASN A 117 -7.64 -5.69 -9.83
CA ASN A 117 -9.07 -5.97 -9.71
C ASN A 117 -9.61 -5.46 -8.37
N SER A 118 -10.56 -4.53 -8.42
CA SER A 118 -11.15 -3.85 -7.25
C SER A 118 -10.11 -3.13 -6.38
N ALA A 119 -8.99 -2.70 -6.96
CA ALA A 119 -8.04 -1.81 -6.28
C ALA A 119 -8.67 -0.42 -6.10
N SER A 120 -8.38 0.27 -5.01
CA SER A 120 -9.04 1.54 -4.70
C SER A 120 -8.18 2.57 -3.96
N VAL A 121 -8.49 3.84 -4.20
CA VAL A 121 -8.08 4.98 -3.37
C VAL A 121 -9.34 5.71 -2.92
N ALA A 122 -9.44 6.01 -1.62
CA ALA A 122 -10.64 6.59 -1.03
C ALA A 122 -11.07 7.91 -1.71
N SER A 123 -12.38 8.09 -1.83
CA SER A 123 -12.99 9.32 -2.33
C SER A 123 -13.14 10.38 -1.23
N ALA A 124 -12.01 10.79 -0.65
CA ALA A 124 -11.94 11.85 0.35
C ALA A 124 -10.99 12.96 -0.10
N ILE A 125 -11.30 14.20 0.27
CA ILE A 125 -10.37 15.33 0.14
C ILE A 125 -9.10 14.97 0.93
N GLY A 126 -7.95 15.05 0.27
CA GLY A 126 -6.66 14.71 0.87
C GLY A 126 -6.15 13.31 0.58
N ALA A 127 -6.83 12.47 -0.21
CA ALA A 127 -6.31 11.15 -0.60
C ALA A 127 -5.26 11.17 -1.74
N ALA A 128 -4.70 12.34 -2.07
CA ALA A 128 -3.75 12.53 -3.18
C ALA A 128 -2.41 11.81 -2.95
N TYR A 129 -1.63 11.62 -4.02
CA TYR A 129 -0.29 11.02 -4.00
C TYR A 129 -0.24 9.57 -3.48
N SER A 130 -1.30 8.80 -3.73
CA SER A 130 -1.44 7.42 -3.22
C SER A 130 -1.21 6.38 -4.32
N VAL A 131 -0.70 5.21 -3.91
CA VAL A 131 -0.43 4.07 -4.80
C VAL A 131 -1.10 2.82 -4.25
N ALA A 132 -2.10 2.28 -4.95
CA ALA A 132 -2.79 1.04 -4.64
C ALA A 132 -2.57 0.02 -5.77
N ILE A 133 -1.73 -0.99 -5.56
CA ILE A 133 -1.37 -1.99 -6.58
C ILE A 133 -1.63 -3.41 -6.06
N GLY A 134 -2.51 -4.16 -6.70
CA GLY A 134 -2.91 -5.51 -6.32
C GLY A 134 -4.42 -5.67 -6.31
N SER A 135 -4.92 -6.91 -6.39
CA SER A 135 -6.37 -7.10 -6.28
C SER A 135 -6.83 -6.79 -4.85
N LEU A 136 -7.87 -5.99 -4.73
CA LEU A 136 -8.42 -5.48 -3.46
C LEU A 136 -7.42 -4.63 -2.65
N ALA A 137 -6.33 -4.13 -3.25
CA ALA A 137 -5.45 -3.18 -2.58
C ALA A 137 -6.18 -1.85 -2.36
N SER A 138 -6.02 -1.23 -1.19
CA SER A 138 -6.74 0.01 -0.86
C SER A 138 -5.87 1.04 -0.15
N CYS A 139 -5.95 2.30 -0.59
CA CYS A 139 -5.48 3.43 0.21
C CYS A 139 -6.69 4.21 0.75
N GLY A 140 -6.81 4.39 2.06
CA GLY A 140 -7.89 5.19 2.63
C GLY A 140 -7.58 6.69 2.69
N ALA A 141 -8.22 7.40 3.62
CA ALA A 141 -8.13 8.85 3.71
C ALA A 141 -6.76 9.31 4.25
N GLY A 142 -6.38 10.56 3.93
CA GLY A 142 -5.16 11.21 4.43
C GLY A 142 -3.99 11.28 3.44
N GLY A 143 -4.07 10.55 2.32
CA GLY A 143 -3.13 10.68 1.20
C GLY A 143 -1.74 10.15 1.48
N SER A 144 -0.86 10.27 0.48
CA SER A 144 0.54 9.85 0.51
C SER A 144 0.73 8.39 0.95
N ALA A 145 -0.25 7.53 0.66
CA ALA A 145 -0.29 6.15 1.16
C ALA A 145 0.06 5.15 0.05
N VAL A 146 0.81 4.11 0.38
CA VAL A 146 1.26 3.07 -0.58
C VAL A 146 0.80 1.70 -0.11
N ALA A 147 -0.15 1.10 -0.81
CA ALA A 147 -0.62 -0.27 -0.60
C ALA A 147 -0.25 -1.15 -1.80
N ILE A 148 0.64 -2.12 -1.63
CA ILE A 148 1.06 -3.04 -2.69
C ILE A 148 0.91 -4.50 -2.24
N GLY A 149 0.03 -5.24 -2.89
CA GLY A 149 -0.24 -6.66 -2.61
C GLY A 149 -1.74 -6.99 -2.66
N TYR A 150 -2.07 -8.28 -2.64
CA TYR A 150 -3.47 -8.71 -2.55
C TYR A 150 -4.06 -8.34 -1.18
N GLN A 151 -5.15 -7.57 -1.17
CA GLN A 151 -5.79 -7.06 0.05
C GLN A 151 -4.88 -6.24 0.98
N ALA A 152 -3.79 -5.66 0.45
CA ALA A 152 -2.97 -4.71 1.20
C ALA A 152 -3.75 -3.41 1.43
N SER A 153 -3.64 -2.80 2.61
CA SER A 153 -4.33 -1.56 2.94
C SER A 153 -3.40 -0.55 3.62
N ALA A 154 -3.38 0.69 3.15
CA ALA A 154 -2.58 1.78 3.73
C ALA A 154 -3.45 3.02 3.99
N ASN A 155 -3.13 3.77 5.04
CA ASN A 155 -3.85 4.98 5.47
C ASN A 155 -2.88 6.07 5.92
N LEU A 156 -3.26 7.35 5.90
CA LEU A 156 -2.54 8.43 6.59
C LEU A 156 -1.01 8.43 6.39
N ALA A 157 -0.54 8.56 5.15
CA ALA A 157 0.90 8.57 4.82
C ALA A 157 1.69 7.31 5.26
N SER A 158 1.06 6.13 5.21
CA SER A 158 1.71 4.85 5.50
C SER A 158 2.04 4.02 4.25
N VAL A 159 2.88 3.01 4.45
CA VAL A 159 3.28 2.04 3.44
C VAL A 159 2.91 0.64 3.93
N ALA A 160 2.13 -0.10 3.15
CA ALA A 160 1.76 -1.49 3.39
C ALA A 160 2.12 -2.34 2.16
N LEU A 161 3.11 -3.23 2.29
CA LEU A 161 3.62 -4.07 1.21
C LEU A 161 3.46 -5.55 1.59
N GLY A 162 2.64 -6.32 0.88
CA GLY A 162 2.48 -7.76 1.10
C GLY A 162 1.03 -8.25 1.02
N TYR A 163 0.84 -9.56 1.14
CA TYR A 163 -0.48 -10.18 1.20
C TYR A 163 -1.21 -9.78 2.49
N ALA A 164 -2.40 -9.18 2.37
CA ALA A 164 -3.21 -8.75 3.51
C ALA A 164 -2.45 -7.88 4.54
N ALA A 165 -1.44 -7.13 4.10
CA ALA A 165 -0.73 -6.19 4.96
C ALA A 165 -1.70 -5.09 5.39
N CYS A 166 -1.91 -4.93 6.70
CA CYS A 166 -2.76 -3.92 7.31
C CYS A 166 -4.23 -3.93 6.83
N GLN A 167 -4.72 -5.09 6.35
CA GLN A 167 -6.02 -5.32 5.69
C GLN A 167 -7.27 -4.79 6.43
N ASN A 168 -7.17 -4.41 7.70
CA ASN A 168 -8.29 -3.91 8.50
C ASN A 168 -7.91 -2.73 9.40
N THR A 169 -6.83 -2.02 9.10
CA THR A 169 -6.32 -0.99 10.02
C THR A 169 -6.68 0.40 9.54
N SER A 170 -7.57 1.07 10.27
CA SER A 170 -8.04 2.42 9.93
C SER A 170 -7.03 3.53 10.29
N ASN A 171 -6.14 3.28 11.25
CA ASN A 171 -5.26 4.28 11.84
C ASN A 171 -3.80 3.79 11.98
N ALA A 172 -3.22 3.28 10.89
CA ALA A 172 -1.80 2.93 10.84
C ALA A 172 -0.99 4.02 10.12
N ILE A 173 0.00 4.58 10.79
CA ILE A 173 0.99 5.51 10.24
C ILE A 173 2.36 4.84 10.40
N GLY A 174 3.03 4.53 9.30
CA GLY A 174 4.26 3.73 9.38
C GLY A 174 4.61 2.96 8.11
N VAL A 175 5.53 2.03 8.26
CA VAL A 175 6.00 1.14 7.18
C VAL A 175 5.80 -0.31 7.58
N PHE A 176 4.97 -1.03 6.83
CA PHE A 176 4.54 -2.40 7.14
C PHE A 176 4.85 -3.29 5.94
N ILE A 177 5.84 -4.17 6.07
CA ILE A 177 6.36 -4.98 4.97
C ILE A 177 6.27 -6.46 5.35
N GLY A 178 5.52 -7.23 4.58
CA GLY A 178 5.25 -8.64 4.77
C GLY A 178 3.76 -8.97 4.87
N SER A 179 3.45 -10.24 5.07
CA SER A 179 2.08 -10.76 5.02
C SER A 179 1.37 -10.61 6.36
N GLY A 180 0.11 -10.15 6.36
CA GLY A 180 -0.73 -10.16 7.56
C GLY A 180 -0.21 -9.25 8.68
N ASN A 181 0.52 -8.20 8.35
CA ASN A 181 0.88 -7.19 9.35
C ASN A 181 -0.37 -6.43 9.82
N CYS A 182 -0.32 -5.93 11.05
CA CYS A 182 -1.36 -5.12 11.67
C CYS A 182 -2.74 -5.81 11.76
N GLN A 183 -2.78 -7.14 11.81
CA GLN A 183 -4.04 -7.87 11.95
C GLN A 183 -4.65 -7.63 13.34
N GLY A 184 -5.98 -7.50 13.40
CA GLY A 184 -6.72 -7.26 14.66
C GLY A 184 -6.79 -5.81 15.13
N LEU A 185 -6.28 -4.84 14.34
CA LEU A 185 -6.18 -3.43 14.72
C LEU A 185 -7.35 -2.55 14.27
N ALA A 186 -8.54 -3.11 14.06
CA ALA A 186 -9.68 -2.35 13.53
C ALA A 186 -10.01 -1.06 14.31
N THR A 187 -9.69 -1.01 15.60
CA THR A 187 -9.93 0.14 16.49
C THR A 187 -8.67 0.71 17.14
N LEU A 188 -7.49 0.18 16.85
CA LEU A 188 -6.24 0.54 17.53
C LEU A 188 -5.36 1.37 16.59
N SER A 189 -4.77 2.46 17.09
CA SER A 189 -3.85 3.29 16.30
C SER A 189 -2.41 2.82 16.47
N VAL A 190 -1.73 2.54 15.37
CA VAL A 190 -0.28 2.29 15.36
C VAL A 190 0.38 3.43 14.60
N GLN A 191 1.14 4.29 15.27
CA GLN A 191 1.70 5.48 14.64
C GLN A 191 3.23 5.47 14.65
N HIS A 192 3.81 6.10 13.63
CA HIS A 192 5.24 6.30 13.46
C HIS A 192 6.07 5.02 13.68
N SER A 193 5.56 3.88 13.23
CA SER A 193 6.17 2.58 13.51
C SER A 193 6.58 1.85 12.24
N VAL A 194 7.55 0.95 12.38
CA VAL A 194 8.03 0.08 11.30
C VAL A 194 7.82 -1.36 11.72
N ALA A 195 7.20 -2.16 10.86
CA ALA A 195 7.08 -3.60 11.04
C ALA A 195 7.50 -4.32 9.76
N ILE A 196 8.51 -5.19 9.86
CA ILE A 196 9.07 -5.95 8.75
C ILE A 196 9.03 -7.43 9.11
N GLY A 197 8.30 -8.22 8.34
CA GLY A 197 8.07 -9.64 8.57
C GLY A 197 6.58 -10.00 8.47
N ASN A 198 6.23 -11.22 8.86
CA ASN A 198 4.86 -11.72 8.72
C ASN A 198 4.13 -11.74 10.06
N ASN A 199 2.82 -11.52 10.01
CA ASN A 199 1.90 -11.59 11.14
C ASN A 199 2.32 -10.70 12.31
N THR A 200 2.96 -9.56 12.04
CA THR A 200 3.22 -8.60 13.11
C THR A 200 1.90 -7.93 13.49
N SER A 201 1.59 -7.80 14.78
CA SER A 201 0.31 -7.21 15.23
C SER A 201 0.57 -6.25 16.38
N ALA A 202 -0.36 -5.34 16.69
CA ALA A 202 -0.36 -4.64 17.97
C ALA A 202 -1.60 -5.05 18.77
N ILE A 203 -1.56 -4.91 20.09
CA ILE A 203 -2.67 -5.23 21.01
C ILE A 203 -3.19 -4.01 21.75
N THR A 204 -2.45 -2.92 21.69
CA THR A 204 -2.81 -1.61 22.24
C THR A 204 -2.49 -0.57 21.19
N ALA A 205 -2.99 0.66 21.38
CA ALA A 205 -2.45 1.79 20.65
C ALA A 205 -0.94 1.84 20.92
N SER A 206 -0.15 1.98 19.87
CA SER A 206 1.30 1.86 19.99
C SER A 206 2.03 2.80 19.05
N ASN A 207 3.05 3.49 19.53
CA ASN A 207 3.77 4.49 18.76
C ASN A 207 5.28 4.30 18.81
N TRP A 208 5.96 4.69 17.74
CA TRP A 208 7.42 4.75 17.69
C TRP A 208 8.10 3.39 17.92
N ASN A 209 7.53 2.33 17.34
CA ASN A 209 8.08 0.97 17.46
C ASN A 209 8.82 0.55 16.20
N VAL A 210 9.87 -0.26 16.36
CA VAL A 210 10.53 -0.97 15.26
C VAL A 210 10.46 -2.46 15.53
N VAL A 211 9.79 -3.19 14.64
CA VAL A 211 9.59 -4.64 14.76
C VAL A 211 10.14 -5.32 13.52
N VAL A 212 11.01 -6.30 13.72
CA VAL A 212 11.57 -7.12 12.64
C VAL A 212 11.43 -8.60 13.01
N GLY A 213 10.60 -9.31 12.24
CA GLY A 213 10.49 -10.77 12.26
C GLY A 213 9.06 -11.29 12.25
N GLU A 214 8.87 -12.53 12.68
CA GLU A 214 7.64 -13.30 12.43
C GLU A 214 6.81 -13.48 13.70
N ASN A 215 5.48 -13.32 13.59
CA ASN A 215 4.54 -13.48 14.71
C ASN A 215 4.97 -12.62 15.91
N CYS A 216 5.39 -11.39 15.61
CA CYS A 216 5.79 -10.41 16.62
C CYS A 216 4.60 -9.56 17.02
N LEU A 217 4.54 -9.25 18.31
CA LEU A 217 3.62 -8.23 18.78
C LEU A 217 4.35 -6.93 19.06
N MET A 218 3.88 -5.84 18.45
CA MET A 218 4.34 -4.49 18.73
C MET A 218 4.05 -4.17 20.20
N GLY A 219 5.07 -3.68 20.90
CA GLY A 219 4.97 -3.19 22.28
C GLY A 219 4.08 -1.94 22.38
N ALA A 220 4.01 -1.36 23.58
CA ALA A 220 3.22 -0.14 23.80
C ALA A 220 3.87 1.05 23.06
N ASP A 221 4.97 1.60 23.56
CA ASP A 221 5.64 2.72 22.87
C ASP A 221 7.17 2.58 22.92
N TYR A 222 7.85 3.16 21.95
CA TYR A 222 9.32 3.30 21.94
C TYR A 222 10.09 1.99 22.10
N SER A 223 9.63 0.91 21.47
CA SER A 223 10.26 -0.41 21.60
C SER A 223 10.88 -0.89 20.29
N ILE A 224 11.99 -1.61 20.42
CA ILE A 224 12.65 -2.32 19.33
C ILE A 224 12.52 -3.82 19.59
N ILE A 225 11.95 -4.55 18.64
CA ILE A 225 11.74 -5.99 18.73
C ILE A 225 12.37 -6.63 17.50
N VAL A 226 13.29 -7.56 17.70
CA VAL A 226 13.91 -8.34 16.62
C VAL A 226 13.84 -9.82 16.95
N GLY A 227 13.20 -10.59 16.07
CA GLY A 227 13.07 -12.03 16.18
C GLY A 227 11.62 -12.48 16.06
N SER A 228 11.13 -13.30 16.98
CA SER A 228 9.74 -13.76 16.98
C SER A 228 9.27 -13.82 18.43
N THR A 229 8.13 -13.24 18.77
CA THR A 229 7.64 -13.31 20.15
C THR A 229 6.75 -14.53 20.39
N ASN A 230 6.11 -15.08 19.34
CA ASN A 230 5.19 -16.23 19.40
C ASN A 230 4.08 -16.10 20.47
N GLN A 231 3.91 -14.93 21.08
CA GLN A 231 3.07 -14.67 22.24
C GLN A 231 2.70 -13.18 22.31
N VAL A 232 1.61 -12.94 23.04
CA VAL A 232 1.06 -11.62 23.30
C VAL A 232 1.93 -10.87 24.31
N GLN A 233 2.67 -9.85 23.88
CA GLN A 233 3.48 -8.99 24.75
C GLN A 233 2.80 -7.65 25.05
N THR A 234 2.04 -7.60 26.13
CA THR A 234 1.42 -6.36 26.63
C THR A 234 2.44 -5.53 27.42
N GLY A 235 2.59 -4.24 27.10
CA GLY A 235 3.12 -3.26 28.06
C GLY A 235 4.63 -2.95 28.01
N HIS A 236 5.34 -3.35 26.95
CA HIS A 236 6.71 -2.89 26.77
C HIS A 236 6.76 -1.43 26.32
N THR A 237 7.17 -0.55 27.24
CA THR A 237 7.56 0.82 26.91
C THR A 237 9.08 0.94 27.08
N ASN A 238 9.76 1.60 26.14
CA ASN A 238 11.21 1.81 26.17
C ASN A 238 12.00 0.50 26.31
N ALA A 239 11.67 -0.53 25.54
CA ALA A 239 12.30 -1.84 25.66
C ALA A 239 13.03 -2.27 24.38
N LEU A 240 14.13 -3.00 24.54
CA LEU A 240 14.85 -3.68 23.47
C LEU A 240 14.70 -5.20 23.65
N LEU A 241 14.03 -5.86 22.72
CA LEU A 241 13.76 -7.30 22.78
C LEU A 241 14.42 -7.99 21.59
N LEU A 242 15.36 -8.89 21.88
CA LEU A 242 16.15 -9.58 20.86
C LEU A 242 16.10 -11.09 21.08
N GLY A 243 15.44 -11.83 20.19
CA GLY A 243 15.39 -13.29 20.21
C GLY A 243 14.03 -13.92 19.88
N HIS A 244 13.89 -15.21 20.19
CA HIS A 244 12.75 -16.04 19.79
C HIS A 244 11.91 -16.53 20.99
N GLY A 245 10.60 -16.36 20.92
CA GLY A 245 9.64 -16.72 21.96
C GLY A 245 9.79 -15.88 23.22
N ILE A 246 10.25 -14.63 23.11
CA ILE A 246 10.40 -13.73 24.26
C ILE A 246 9.04 -13.55 24.94
N THR A 247 9.01 -13.61 26.27
CA THR A 247 7.84 -13.28 27.09
C THR A 247 8.29 -12.35 28.21
N SER A 248 8.06 -11.06 28.06
CA SER A 248 8.17 -10.13 29.18
C SER A 248 6.97 -9.20 29.13
N ALA A 249 6.73 -8.49 30.23
CA ALA A 249 5.75 -7.41 30.31
C ALA A 249 6.35 -6.15 30.94
N ALA A 250 7.66 -6.15 31.20
CA ALA A 250 8.31 -5.06 31.92
C ALA A 250 8.85 -3.99 30.97
N ALA A 251 8.69 -2.73 31.36
CA ALA A 251 9.20 -1.55 30.67
C ALA A 251 10.67 -1.26 31.05
N ASN A 252 11.34 -0.42 30.28
CA ASN A 252 12.69 0.09 30.54
C ASN A 252 13.75 -1.01 30.74
N LEU A 253 13.73 -2.03 29.88
CA LEU A 253 14.68 -3.16 29.97
C LEU A 253 15.20 -3.60 28.61
N ILE A 254 16.30 -4.34 28.64
CA ILE A 254 16.77 -5.14 27.51
C ILE A 254 16.42 -6.60 27.79
N HIS A 255 15.61 -7.23 26.94
CA HIS A 255 15.35 -8.67 27.00
C HIS A 255 16.14 -9.37 25.90
N LEU A 256 17.04 -10.26 26.29
CA LEU A 256 17.82 -11.07 25.35
C LEU A 256 17.52 -12.55 25.52
N GLY A 257 17.45 -13.26 24.39
CA GLY A 257 17.50 -14.72 24.35
C GLY A 257 16.23 -15.37 23.84
N SER A 258 16.14 -16.69 24.02
CA SER A 258 15.03 -17.49 23.52
C SER A 258 14.39 -18.37 24.59
N THR A 259 13.07 -18.55 24.54
CA THR A 259 12.40 -19.60 25.34
C THR A 259 12.68 -20.99 24.79
N THR A 260 12.97 -21.12 23.49
CA THR A 260 13.33 -22.42 22.88
C THR A 260 14.75 -22.84 23.21
N HIS A 261 15.64 -21.87 23.41
CA HIS A 261 17.05 -22.06 23.74
C HIS A 261 17.44 -21.09 24.86
N PRO A 262 16.97 -21.33 26.11
CA PRO A 262 17.28 -20.46 27.23
C PRO A 262 18.78 -20.51 27.53
N TYR A 263 19.31 -19.39 28.04
CA TYR A 263 20.69 -19.40 28.52
C TYR A 263 20.74 -20.25 29.80
N THR A 264 21.41 -21.41 29.75
CA THR A 264 21.52 -22.32 30.89
C THR A 264 22.83 -22.15 31.68
N THR A 265 23.81 -21.48 31.10
CA THR A 265 25.12 -21.25 31.71
C THR A 265 25.41 -19.77 31.86
N SER A 266 25.36 -19.27 33.10
CA SER A 266 25.93 -17.98 33.45
C SER A 266 27.42 -18.19 33.74
N THR A 267 28.30 -17.99 32.76
CA THR A 267 29.69 -17.69 33.08
C THR A 267 29.69 -16.30 33.70
N SER A 268 29.76 -16.20 35.03
CA SER A 268 30.00 -14.94 35.71
C SER A 268 31.23 -14.31 35.08
N ALA A 269 31.14 -13.06 34.63
CA ALA A 269 32.33 -12.32 34.24
C ALA A 269 33.31 -12.39 35.41
N THR A 270 34.48 -13.00 35.18
CA THR A 270 35.59 -12.92 36.13
C THR A 270 35.83 -11.43 36.36
N ALA A 271 35.84 -11.00 37.62
CA ALA A 271 36.17 -9.62 37.94
C ALA A 271 37.52 -9.31 37.31
N GLY A 272 37.52 -8.66 36.14
CA GLY A 272 38.74 -8.15 35.55
C GLY A 272 39.36 -7.23 36.59
N GLY A 273 40.67 -7.32 36.78
CA GLY A 273 41.43 -6.58 37.80
C GLY A 273 41.44 -5.06 37.61
N ALA A 274 40.29 -4.47 37.29
CA ALA A 274 40.07 -3.05 37.28
C ALA A 274 40.18 -2.55 38.72
N THR A 275 41.13 -1.64 38.91
CA THR A 275 41.20 -0.69 40.02
C THR A 275 39.78 -0.29 40.44
N ALA A 276 39.48 -0.46 41.74
CA ALA A 276 38.14 -0.40 42.33
C ALA A 276 37.21 0.59 41.62
N LEU A 277 36.15 0.07 40.99
CA LEU A 277 35.03 0.88 40.55
C LEU A 277 34.55 1.76 41.71
N PRO A 278 34.03 2.98 41.47
CA PRO A 278 33.51 3.83 42.53
C PRO A 278 32.55 3.06 43.43
N ALA A 279 32.57 3.34 44.74
CA ALA A 279 31.82 2.55 45.72
C ALA A 279 30.29 2.58 45.52
N THR A 280 29.77 3.55 44.75
CA THR A 280 28.33 3.69 44.48
C THR A 280 28.10 3.97 43.00
N PRO A 281 27.45 3.06 42.25
CA PRO A 281 27.05 3.34 40.87
C PRO A 281 25.95 4.39 40.81
N ASN A 282 25.91 5.11 39.69
CA ASN A 282 24.87 6.12 39.43
C ASN A 282 23.50 5.48 39.16
N GLY A 283 23.49 4.21 38.78
CA GLY A 283 22.30 3.40 38.59
C GLY A 283 22.64 2.05 37.98
N TYR A 284 21.59 1.34 37.53
CA TYR A 284 21.74 0.03 36.90
C TYR A 284 20.92 -0.05 35.61
N LEU A 285 21.55 -0.59 34.57
CA LEU A 285 20.84 -1.11 33.41
C LEU A 285 20.33 -2.52 33.72
N SER A 286 19.02 -2.73 33.58
CA SER A 286 18.41 -4.05 33.78
C SER A 286 18.38 -4.83 32.47
N VAL A 287 19.04 -5.99 32.45
CA VAL A 287 19.04 -6.94 31.33
C VAL A 287 18.35 -8.21 31.78
N TYR A 288 17.19 -8.50 31.19
CA TYR A 288 16.51 -9.78 31.39
C TYR A 288 17.08 -10.81 30.42
N LEU A 289 17.68 -11.87 30.95
CA LEU A 289 18.18 -12.99 30.17
C LEU A 289 17.20 -14.15 30.31
N ASN A 290 16.65 -14.61 29.19
CA ASN A 290 15.67 -15.67 29.21
C ASN A 290 16.26 -16.97 29.79
N GLY A 291 15.59 -17.54 30.80
CA GLY A 291 16.07 -18.69 31.57
C GLY A 291 16.97 -18.36 32.78
N ILE A 292 17.49 -17.14 32.90
CA ILE A 292 18.37 -16.73 34.02
C ILE A 292 17.73 -15.64 34.89
N GLY A 293 16.86 -14.82 34.32
CA GLY A 293 16.21 -13.68 35.00
C GLY A 293 16.96 -12.36 34.84
N VAL A 294 16.68 -11.40 35.70
CA VAL A 294 17.24 -10.03 35.61
C VAL A 294 18.69 -10.00 36.09
N LYS A 295 19.59 -9.47 35.26
CA LYS A 295 20.93 -9.04 35.59
C LYS A 295 21.00 -7.51 35.62
N LYS A 296 21.78 -6.97 36.55
CA LYS A 296 21.98 -5.53 36.70
C LYS A 296 23.40 -5.18 36.31
N ILE A 297 23.57 -4.29 35.36
CA ILE A 297 24.85 -3.74 34.95
C ILE A 297 24.99 -2.36 35.57
N PRO A 298 25.91 -2.14 36.53
CA PRO A 298 26.13 -0.82 37.11
C PRO A 298 26.71 0.13 36.06
N TYR A 299 26.28 1.39 36.06
CA TYR A 299 26.93 2.44 35.29
C TYR A 299 27.42 3.56 36.21
N TYR A 300 28.56 4.12 35.84
CA TYR A 300 29.25 5.22 36.52
C TYR A 300 29.43 6.29 35.45
N ASN A 301 28.91 7.51 35.65
CA ASN A 301 29.17 8.61 34.72
C ASN A 301 30.64 9.06 34.83
#